data_AF-A0A1V4XB32-F1
#
_entry.id   AF-A0A1V4XB32-F1
#
_cell.length_a   1.000
_cell.length_b   1.000
_cell.length_c   1.000
_cell.angle_alpha   90.00
_cell.angle_beta   90.00
_cell.angle_gamma   90.00
#
_symmetry.space_group_name_H-M   'P 1'
#
loop_
_entity.id
_entity.type
_entity.pdbx_description
1 polymer ?
#
loop_
_entity_poly.entity_id
_entity_poly.type
_entity_poly.pdbx_seq_one_letter_code
_entity_poly.pdbx_strand_id
1 'polypeptide(L)' 'MGRRISEAWDTGDVDLAPMMVGQSVGLVRDVPSCAELLERMTREAEERIASAQGRIR' A
#
# COMPACT_ATOMS: atom_id res chain seq x y z
N MET A 1 21.82 -0.06 -0.12
CA MET A 1 21.13 1.23 -0.37
C MET A 1 22.16 2.34 -0.40
N GLY A 2 22.09 3.30 -1.32
CA GLY A 2 23.01 4.44 -1.31
C GLY A 2 22.78 5.33 -0.09
N ARG A 3 23.83 5.94 0.47
CA ARG A 3 23.77 6.74 1.71
C ARG A 3 22.64 7.78 1.71
N ARG A 4 22.50 8.52 0.60
CA ARG A 4 21.44 9.54 0.45
C ARG A 4 20.03 8.97 0.48
N ILE A 5 19.82 7.77 -0.07
CA ILE A 5 18.50 7.13 -0.04
C ILE A 5 18.19 6.70 1.39
N SER A 6 19.15 6.13 2.12
CA SER A 6 18.96 5.81 3.54
C SER A 6 18.57 7.06 4.34
N GLU A 7 19.32 8.14 4.18
CA GLU A 7 19.07 9.42 4.86
C GLU A 7 17.69 10.01 4.50
N ALA A 8 17.27 9.93 3.23
CA ALA A 8 15.94 10.36 2.80
C ALA A 8 14.82 9.55 3.51
N TRP A 9 14.99 8.24 3.66
CA TRP A 9 14.03 7.40 4.40
C TRP A 9 14.02 7.66 5.90
N ASP A 10 15.20 7.85 6.50
CA ASP A 10 15.35 8.07 7.95
C ASP A 10 14.81 9.45 8.37
N THR A 11 14.94 10.46 7.52
CA THR A 11 14.56 11.85 7.81
C THR A 11 13.20 12.26 7.23
N GLY A 12 12.73 11.57 6.19
CA GLY A 12 11.56 11.97 5.42
C GLY A 12 11.80 13.09 4.40
N ASP A 13 13.06 13.45 4.11
CA ASP A 13 13.40 14.43 3.07
C ASP A 13 13.23 13.83 1.66
N VAL A 14 12.11 14.15 1.02
CA VAL A 14 11.75 13.66 -0.32
C VAL A 14 12.52 14.33 -1.47
N ASP A 15 13.21 15.45 -1.20
CA ASP A 15 14.00 16.17 -2.19
C ASP A 15 15.46 15.68 -2.22
N LEU A 16 15.91 15.01 -1.15
CA LEU A 16 17.27 14.49 -1.02
C LEU A 16 17.57 13.34 -1.99
N ALA A 17 16.60 12.46 -2.22
CA ALA A 17 16.72 11.32 -3.13
C ALA A 17 15.35 10.79 -3.58
N PRO A 18 15.24 10.13 -4.75
CA PRO A 18 14.01 9.49 -5.17
C PRO A 18 13.53 8.41 -4.20
N MET A 19 12.24 8.45 -3.88
CA MET A 19 11.57 7.43 -3.07
C MET A 19 11.15 6.26 -3.97
N MET A 20 11.45 5.04 -3.54
CA MET A 20 11.09 3.83 -4.29
C MET A 20 9.66 3.40 -3.95
N VAL A 21 8.68 3.89 -4.72
CA VAL A 21 7.28 3.53 -4.58
C VAL A 21 6.67 3.17 -5.94
N GLY A 22 5.70 2.26 -5.95
CA GLY A 22 4.91 1.93 -7.14
C GLY A 22 3.72 2.87 -7.32
N GLN A 23 3.10 2.83 -8.51
CA GLN A 23 1.89 3.64 -8.82
C GLN A 23 0.71 3.32 -7.89
N SER A 24 0.69 2.14 -7.27
CA SER A 24 -0.31 1.76 -6.27
C SER A 24 -0.37 2.68 -5.05
N VAL A 25 0.69 3.48 -4.79
CA VAL A 25 0.69 4.47 -3.71
C VAL A 25 -0.46 5.47 -3.83
N GLY A 26 -0.92 5.77 -5.05
CA GLY A 26 -2.08 6.65 -5.28
C GLY A 26 -3.42 6.08 -4.79
N LEU A 27 -3.46 4.79 -4.40
CA LEU A 27 -4.64 4.13 -3.84
C LEU A 27 -4.59 4.07 -2.30
N VAL A 28 -3.46 4.39 -1.67
CA VAL A 28 -3.29 4.35 -0.22
C VAL A 28 -3.79 5.66 0.38
N ARG A 29 -4.80 5.59 1.26
CA ARG A 29 -5.45 6.78 1.86
C ARG A 29 -5.34 6.85 3.39
N ASP A 30 -4.73 5.84 4.00
CA ASP A 30 -4.53 5.72 5.43
C ASP A 30 -3.26 4.92 5.76
N VAL A 31 -2.88 4.92 7.04
CA VAL A 31 -1.72 4.20 7.56
C VAL A 31 -2.17 3.29 8.72
N PRO A 32 -2.68 2.09 8.42
CA PRO A 32 -3.09 1.13 9.44
C PRO A 32 -1.91 0.37 10.05
N SER A 33 -2.15 -0.39 11.12
CA SER A 33 -1.22 -1.44 11.54
C SER A 33 -1.16 -2.57 10.50
N CYS A 34 -0.10 -3.39 10.55
CA CYS A 34 0.02 -4.55 9.67
C CYS A 34 -1.15 -5.54 9.83
N ALA A 35 -1.66 -5.72 11.06
CA ALA A 35 -2.78 -6.62 11.33
C ALA A 35 -4.07 -6.12 10.65
N GLU A 36 -4.42 -4.85 10.89
CA GLU A 36 -5.61 -4.23 10.30
C GLU A 36 -5.55 -4.20 8.77
N LEU A 37 -4.35 -3.96 8.20
CA LEU A 37 -4.16 -3.98 6.75
C LEU A 37 -4.49 -5.35 6.16
N LEU A 38 -3.94 -6.42 6.74
CA LEU A 38 -4.15 -7.78 6.27
C LEU A 38 -5.60 -8.22 6.43
N GLU A 39 -6.21 -7.95 7.58
CA GLU A 39 -7.62 -8.25 7.83
C GLU A 39 -8.54 -7.53 6.85
N ARG A 40 -8.27 -6.25 6.58
CA ARG A 40 -8.99 -5.46 5.57
C ARG A 40 -8.84 -6.05 4.17
N MET A 41 -7.61 -6.35 3.76
CA MET A 41 -7.34 -6.88 2.42
C MET A 41 -8.06 -8.22 2.18
N THR A 42 -8.04 -9.14 3.15
CA THR A 42 -8.73 -10.43 3.04
C THR A 42 -10.24 -10.23 2.93
N ARG A 43 -10.84 -9.41 3.82
CA ARG A 43 -12.28 -9.13 3.78
C ARG A 43 -12.71 -8.52 2.44
N GLU A 44 -12.00 -7.50 1.95
CA GLU A 44 -12.31 -6.89 0.65
C GLU A 44 -12.18 -7.88 -0.52
N ALA A 45 -11.23 -8.81 -0.47
CA ALA A 45 -11.07 -9.83 -1.49
C ALA A 45 -12.27 -10.80 -1.51
N GLU A 46 -12.72 -11.25 -0.34
CA GLU A 46 -13.90 -12.11 -0.21
C GLU A 46 -15.16 -11.42 -0.74
N GLU A 47 -15.38 -10.16 -0.37
CA GLU A 47 -16.49 -9.34 -0.86
C GLU A 47 -16.47 -9.20 -2.39
N ARG A 48 -15.28 -8.94 -2.98
CA ARG A 48 -15.10 -8.82 -4.43
C ARG A 48 -15.39 -10.14 -5.15
N ILE A 49 -14.93 -11.28 -4.61
CA ILE A 49 -15.18 -12.61 -5.18
C ILE A 49 -16.68 -12.93 -5.14
N ALA A 50 -17.33 -12.75 -4.00
CA ALA A 50 -18.76 -12.99 -3.85
C ALA A 50 -19.58 -12.11 -4.81
N SER A 51 -19.21 -10.82 -4.91
CA SER A 51 -19.83 -9.88 -5.84
C SER A 51 -19.64 -10.28 -7.31
N ALA A 52 -18.47 -10.78 -7.69
CA ALA A 52 -18.22 -11.27 -9.05
C ALA A 52 -19.02 -12.55 -9.36
N GLN A 53 -19.06 -13.51 -8.42
CA GLN A 53 -19.84 -14.74 -8.58
C GLN A 53 -21.34 -14.48 -8.75
N GLY A 54 -21.89 -13.51 -8.00
CA GLY A 54 -23.29 -13.11 -8.12
C GLY A 54 -23.65 -12.46 -9.47
N ARG A 55 -22.66 -11.98 -10.24
CA ARG A 55 -22.87 -11.41 -11.59
C ARG A 55 -22.78 -12.44 -12.71
N ILE A 56 -22.21 -13.62 -12.42
CA ILE A 56 -21.98 -14.69 -13.41
C ILE A 56 -23.08 -15.77 -13.33
N ARG A 57 -23.81 -15.84 -12.21
CA ARG A 57 -25.05 -16.62 -12.09
C ARG A 57 -26.23 -15.87 -12.69
#